data_AF-A0A091G8P8-F1
#
_entry.id   AF-A0A091G8P8-F1
#
_cell.length_a   1.000
_cell.length_b   1.000
_cell.length_c   1.000
_cell.angle_alpha   90.00
_cell.angle_beta   90.00
_cell.angle_gamma   90.00
#
_symmetry.space_group_name_H-M   'P 1'
#
loop_
_entity.id
_entity.type
_entity.pdbx_description
1 polymer ?
#
loop_
_entity_poly.entity_id
_entity_poly.type
_entity_poly.pdbx_seq_one_letter_code
_entity_poly.pdbx_strand_id
1 'polypeptide(L)' 'QWTVAEVGTWLAARSGAEELADLAWEHAVSGRALLRLTEGSLRRMGVTPRSRRRELLRELLQLRLQQELEELLSIAGGE' A
#
# COMPACT_ATOMS: atom_id res chain seq x y z
N GLN A 1 -7.31 -10.42 5.20
CA GLN A 1 -7.11 -9.79 3.87
C GLN A 1 -7.73 -8.40 3.93
N TRP A 2 -7.05 -7.36 3.42
CA TRP A 2 -7.59 -6.00 3.42
C TRP A 2 -8.60 -5.75 2.30
N THR A 3 -9.70 -5.13 2.66
CA THR A 3 -10.72 -4.53 1.78
C THR A 3 -10.20 -3.27 1.09
N VAL A 4 -10.90 -2.82 0.04
CA VAL A 4 -10.57 -1.55 -0.66
C VAL A 4 -10.64 -0.35 0.30
N ALA A 5 -11.61 -0.35 1.22
CA ALA A 5 -11.74 0.70 2.22
C ALA A 5 -10.53 0.76 3.18
N GLU A 6 -10.10 -0.39 3.70
CA GLU A 6 -8.89 -0.46 4.56
C GLU A 6 -7.62 -0.03 3.81
N VAL A 7 -7.51 -0.38 2.52
CA VAL A 7 -6.43 0.09 1.66
C VAL A 7 -6.47 1.61 1.49
N GLY A 8 -7.64 2.19 1.26
CA GLY A 8 -7.83 3.65 1.16
C GLY A 8 -7.44 4.37 2.45
N THR A 9 -7.89 3.87 3.60
CA THR A 9 -7.51 4.40 4.92
C THR A 9 -6.00 4.34 5.13
N TRP A 10 -5.35 3.22 4.79
CA TRP A 10 -3.90 3.09 4.92
C TRP A 10 -3.15 4.08 4.03
N LEU A 11 -3.58 4.24 2.77
CA LEU A 11 -3.00 5.19 1.83
C LEU A 11 -3.17 6.64 2.30
N ALA A 12 -4.35 7.02 2.79
CA ALA A 12 -4.57 8.36 3.34
C ALA A 12 -3.66 8.63 4.55
N ALA A 13 -3.58 7.68 5.49
CA ALA A 13 -2.81 7.83 6.72
C ALA A 13 -1.30 7.94 6.48
N ARG A 14 -0.74 7.14 5.56
CA ARG A 14 0.72 7.14 5.28
C ARG A 14 1.16 8.25 4.37
N SER A 15 0.28 8.68 3.49
CA SER A 15 0.61 9.67 2.48
C SER A 15 0.27 11.09 2.96
N GLY A 16 -0.69 11.26 3.88
CA GLY A 16 -1.22 12.56 4.27
C GLY A 16 -2.05 13.26 3.18
N ALA A 17 -2.50 12.52 2.15
CA ALA A 17 -3.41 13.04 1.13
C ALA A 17 -4.60 12.11 0.93
N GLU A 18 -5.81 12.66 1.05
CA GLU A 18 -7.07 11.95 0.82
C GLU A 18 -7.22 11.49 -0.64
N GLU A 19 -6.61 12.21 -1.58
CA GLU A 19 -6.61 11.92 -3.02
C GLU A 19 -6.12 10.49 -3.34
N LEU A 20 -5.26 9.92 -2.50
CA LEU A 20 -4.76 8.55 -2.69
C LEU A 20 -5.73 7.47 -2.19
N ALA A 21 -6.62 7.82 -1.26
CA ALA A 21 -7.73 6.95 -0.89
C ALA A 21 -8.78 6.89 -2.00
N ASP A 22 -9.05 8.02 -2.66
CA ASP A 22 -9.95 8.08 -3.82
C ASP A 22 -9.42 7.21 -4.96
N LEU A 23 -8.11 7.30 -5.25
CA LEU A 23 -7.47 6.45 -6.25
C LEU A 23 -7.53 4.95 -5.89
N ALA A 24 -7.50 4.61 -4.60
CA ALA A 24 -7.67 3.24 -4.16
C ALA A 24 -9.08 2.72 -4.47
N TRP A 25 -10.09 3.56 -4.25
CA TRP A 25 -11.48 3.27 -4.59
C TRP A 25 -11.71 3.18 -6.10
N GLU A 26 -11.25 4.16 -6.85
CA GLU A 26 -11.42 4.26 -8.31
C GLU A 26 -10.80 3.05 -9.02
N HIS A 27 -9.62 2.62 -8.58
CA HIS A 27 -8.92 1.46 -9.16
C HIS A 27 -9.23 0.14 -8.45
N ALA A 28 -10.18 0.12 -7.51
CA ALA A 28 -10.55 -1.06 -6.71
C ALA A 28 -9.31 -1.81 -6.15
N VAL A 29 -8.37 -1.07 -5.58
CA VAL A 29 -7.08 -1.61 -5.13
C VAL A 29 -7.30 -2.50 -3.90
N SER A 30 -7.26 -3.82 -4.11
CA SER A 30 -7.26 -4.80 -3.03
C SER A 30 -5.95 -4.79 -2.23
N GLY A 31 -5.95 -5.36 -1.01
CA GLY A 31 -4.72 -5.51 -0.22
C GLY A 31 -3.60 -6.25 -0.96
N ARG A 32 -3.93 -7.27 -1.77
CA ARG A 32 -2.95 -7.97 -2.63
C ARG A 32 -2.41 -7.07 -3.75
N ALA A 33 -3.24 -6.21 -4.32
CA ALA A 33 -2.81 -5.25 -5.34
C ALA A 33 -1.90 -4.17 -4.74
N LEU A 34 -2.23 -3.67 -3.54
CA LEU A 34 -1.43 -2.70 -2.79
C LEU A 34 0.01 -3.18 -2.63
N LEU A 35 0.19 -4.41 -2.15
CA LEU A 35 1.52 -5.02 -1.94
C LEU A 35 2.27 -5.28 -3.26
N ARG A 36 1.64 -5.15 -4.43
CA ARG A 36 2.28 -5.32 -5.75
C ARG A 36 2.43 -4.01 -6.51
N LEU A 37 2.03 -2.87 -5.94
CA LEU A 37 2.19 -1.57 -6.58
C LEU A 37 3.67 -1.29 -6.87
N THR A 38 3.88 -0.72 -8.05
CA THR A 38 5.18 -0.32 -8.59
C THR A 38 5.13 1.14 -9.00
N GLU A 39 6.29 1.76 -9.27
CA GLU A 39 6.31 3.13 -9.79
C GLU A 39 5.46 3.28 -11.07
N GLY A 40 5.51 2.28 -11.95
CA GLY A 40 4.71 2.27 -13.18
C GLY A 40 3.21 2.18 -12.91
N SER A 41 2.80 1.42 -11.89
CA SER A 41 1.39 1.31 -11.51
C SER A 41 0.88 2.62 -10.90
N LEU A 42 1.66 3.22 -9.99
CA LEU A 42 1.33 4.51 -9.38
C LEU A 42 1.22 5.64 -10.43
N ARG A 43 2.09 5.65 -11.45
CA ARG A 43 1.95 6.60 -12.57
C ARG A 43 0.65 6.42 -13.34
N ARG A 44 0.26 5.18 -13.64
CA ARG A 44 -0.99 4.89 -14.36
C ARG A 44 -2.23 5.24 -13.54
N MET A 45 -2.11 5.17 -12.21
CA MET A 45 -3.13 5.64 -11.27
C MET A 45 -3.10 7.17 -11.06
N GLY A 46 -2.40 7.95 -11.88
CA GLY A 46 -2.42 9.41 -11.75
C GLY A 46 -1.53 10.01 -10.67
N VAL A 47 -0.74 9.23 -9.94
CA VAL A 47 0.25 9.75 -8.97
C VAL A 47 1.42 10.39 -9.72
N THR A 48 1.28 11.67 -10.02
CA THR A 48 2.11 12.39 -11.01
C THR A 48 3.48 12.82 -10.48
N PRO A 49 3.62 13.38 -9.27
CA PRO A 49 4.93 13.79 -8.77
C PRO A 49 5.82 12.57 -8.48
N ARG A 50 7.06 12.57 -9.00
CA ARG A 50 8.01 11.48 -8.75
C ARG A 50 8.40 11.36 -7.28
N SER A 51 8.55 12.50 -6.58
CA SER A 51 8.78 12.54 -5.13
C SER A 51 7.68 11.79 -4.39
N ARG A 52 6.42 12.07 -4.74
CA ARG A 52 5.24 11.44 -4.16
C ARG A 52 5.20 9.93 -4.37
N ARG A 53 5.47 9.47 -5.61
CA ARG A 53 5.58 8.03 -5.88
C ARG A 53 6.68 7.37 -5.07
N ARG A 54 7.83 8.02 -4.90
CA ARG A 54 8.96 7.50 -4.09
C ARG A 54 8.61 7.42 -2.61
N GLU A 55 7.87 8.38 -2.07
CA GLU A 55 7.32 8.29 -0.71
C GLU A 55 6.42 7.07 -0.55
N LEU A 56 5.41 6.93 -1.41
CA LEU A 56 4.50 5.79 -1.34
C LEU A 56 5.21 4.44 -1.49
N LEU A 57 6.20 4.35 -2.38
CA LEU A 57 6.98 3.11 -2.52
C LEU A 57 7.79 2.78 -1.26
N ARG A 58 8.24 3.77 -0.49
CA ARG A 58 8.89 3.54 0.81
C ARG A 58 7.90 3.01 1.84
N GLU A 59 6.72 3.63 1.95
CA GLU A 59 5.65 3.19 2.85
C GLU A 59 5.20 1.76 2.52
N LEU A 60 5.06 1.45 1.22
CA LEU A 60 4.72 0.10 0.76
C LEU A 60 5.81 -0.93 1.08
N LEU A 61 7.08 -0.54 0.98
CA LEU A 61 8.18 -1.43 1.35
C LEU A 61 8.16 -1.73 2.85
N GLN A 62 7.92 -0.72 3.69
CA GLN A 62 7.77 -0.90 5.13
C GLN A 62 6.59 -1.82 5.47
N LEU A 63 5.44 -1.64 4.82
CA LEU A 63 4.29 -2.53 5.01
C LEU A 63 4.61 -3.99 4.64
N ARG A 64 5.30 -4.21 3.51
CA ARG A 64 5.72 -5.56 3.08
C ARG A 64 6.64 -6.20 4.11
N LEU A 65 7.64 -5.47 4.60
CA LEU A 65 8.56 -5.97 5.63
C LEU A 65 7.84 -6.29 6.93
N GLN A 66 6.86 -5.48 7.34
CA GLN A 66 6.06 -5.73 8.53
C GLN A 66 5.23 -7.02 8.38
N GLN A 67 4.57 -7.20 7.24
CA GLN A 67 3.80 -8.42 6.96
C GLN A 67 4.70 -9.67 6.91
N GLU A 68 5.86 -9.58 6.27
CA GLU A 68 6.83 -10.68 6.23
C GLU A 68 7.31 -11.03 7.65
N LEU A 69 7.60 -10.02 8.48
CA LEU A 69 8.00 -10.24 9.88
C LEU A 69 6.88 -10.89 10.70
N GLU A 70 5.64 -10.41 10.55
CA GLU A 70 4.46 -10.99 11.21
C GLU A 70 4.27 -12.46 10.79
N GLU A 71 4.43 -12.78 9.51
CA GLU A 71 4.36 -14.15 8.98
C GLU A 71 5.48 -15.02 9.55
N LEU A 72 6.72 -14.54 9.54
CA LEU A 72 7.86 -15.25 10.13
C LEU A 72 7.68 -15.50 11.63
N LEU A 73 7.17 -14.51 12.38
CA LEU A 73 6.87 -14.67 13.81
C LEU A 73 5.71 -15.64 14.04
N SER A 74 4.71 -15.66 13.15
CA SER A 74 3.62 -16.63 13.23
C SER A 74 4.12 -18.06 12.97
N ILE A 75 5.11 -18.25 12.09
CA ILE A 75 5.73 -19.55 11.81
C ILE A 75 6.64 -19.96 12.98
N ALA A 76 7.47 -19.04 13.47
CA ALA A 76 8.43 -19.31 14.54
C ALA A 76 7.78 -19.45 15.92
N GLY A 77 6.67 -18.75 16.15
CA GLY A 77 5.87 -18.78 17.38
C GLY A 77 4.79 -19.87 17.40
N GLY A 78 4.78 -20.76 16.41
CA GLY A 78 3.89 -21.92 16.41
C GLY A 78 4.29 -22.93 17.48
N GLU A 79 3.37 -23.15 18.43
CA GLU A 79 3.29 -24.34 19.30
C GLU A 79 3.05 -25.62 18.49
#